data_AF-A0A2W6S401-F1
#
_entry.id   AF-A0A2W6S401-F1
#
_cell.length_a   1.000
_cell.length_b   1.000
_cell.length_c   1.000
_cell.angle_alpha   90.00
_cell.angle_beta   90.00
_cell.angle_gamma   90.00
#
_symmetry.space_group_name_H-M   'P 1'
#
loop_
_entity.id
_entity.type
_entity.pdbx_description
1 polymer ?
#
loop_
_entity_poly.entity_id
_entity_poly.type
_entity_poly.pdbx_seq_one_letter_code
_entity_poly.pdbx_strand_id
1 'polypeptide(L)'
;MSKFGKSRNRCVLKQGGYCYYCQQPMWSADPDTFASRYGISVNQARLLQATAEHLIAQCDGGDNDDTNIVAACKFCNTKRHHARPARSPSAHSRRVRARLASGKWHGLRLHSVDTRAPSI
;
A
#
# COMPACT_ATOMS: atom_id res chain seq x y z
N MET A 1 -7.73 -2.38 -24.80
CA MET A 1 -8.46 -2.24 -23.52
C MET A 1 -7.89 -3.24 -22.51
N SER A 2 -6.99 -2.80 -21.64
CA SER A 2 -6.18 -3.71 -20.80
C SER A 2 -6.92 -4.11 -19.51
N LYS A 3 -7.07 -5.42 -19.33
CA LYS A 3 -7.88 -6.11 -18.32
C LYS A 3 -7.19 -6.11 -16.93
N PHE A 4 -6.92 -4.95 -16.34
CA PHE A 4 -6.26 -4.86 -15.01
C PHE A 4 -6.89 -3.85 -14.02
N GLY A 5 -8.05 -3.28 -14.35
CA GLY A 5 -8.72 -2.28 -13.50
C GLY A 5 -9.58 -2.83 -12.35
N LYS A 6 -10.09 -4.07 -12.45
CA LYS A 6 -11.14 -4.57 -11.55
C LYS A 6 -10.62 -5.12 -10.21
N SER A 7 -9.42 -5.71 -10.16
CA SER A 7 -8.89 -6.30 -8.91
C SER A 7 -8.32 -5.26 -7.94
N ARG A 8 -7.86 -4.09 -8.42
CA ARG A 8 -7.29 -3.04 -7.56
C ARG A 8 -8.31 -2.44 -6.60
N ASN A 9 -9.55 -2.23 -7.04
CA ASN A 9 -10.58 -1.63 -6.17
C ASN A 9 -11.06 -2.61 -5.08
N ARG A 10 -11.12 -3.92 -5.35
CA ARG A 10 -11.70 -4.88 -4.39
C ARG A 10 -10.83 -5.10 -3.15
N CYS A 11 -9.51 -5.25 -3.32
CA CYS A 11 -8.59 -5.43 -2.18
C CYS A 11 -8.43 -4.13 -1.36
N VAL A 12 -8.45 -2.96 -2.00
CA VAL A 12 -8.40 -1.65 -1.32
C VAL A 12 -9.64 -1.46 -0.45
N LEU A 13 -10.83 -1.78 -0.96
CA LEU A 13 -12.09 -1.70 -0.21
C LEU A 13 -12.13 -2.69 0.96
N LYS A 14 -11.73 -3.95 0.75
CA LYS A 14 -11.65 -4.96 1.82
C LYS A 14 -10.68 -4.56 2.95
N GLN A 15 -9.61 -3.82 2.64
CA GLN A 15 -8.60 -3.38 3.61
C GLN A 15 -8.80 -1.94 4.12
N GLY A 16 -9.97 -1.34 3.88
CA GLY A 16 -10.28 0.02 4.33
C GLY A 16 -9.37 1.12 3.75
N GLY A 17 -8.69 0.85 2.64
CA GLY A 17 -7.79 1.80 2.01
C GLY A 17 -6.35 1.83 2.56
N TYR A 18 -5.97 0.89 3.42
CA TYR A 18 -4.64 0.90 4.06
C TYR A 18 -3.71 -0.17 3.50
N CYS A 19 -2.42 0.19 3.38
CA CYS A 19 -1.37 -0.73 2.95
C CYS A 19 -1.19 -1.86 3.96
N TYR A 20 -1.19 -3.11 3.50
CA TYR A 20 -0.96 -4.30 4.33
C TYR A 20 0.33 -4.22 5.17
N TYR A 21 1.41 -3.66 4.61
CA TYR A 21 2.72 -3.60 5.26
C TYR A 21 2.90 -2.38 6.17
N CYS A 22 2.79 -1.17 5.61
CA CYS A 22 3.08 0.08 6.33
C CYS A 22 1.87 0.69 7.03
N GLN A 23 0.66 0.16 6.81
CA GLN A 23 -0.60 0.65 7.38
C GLN A 23 -0.86 2.14 7.11
N GLN A 24 -0.28 2.68 6.04
CA GLN A 24 -0.55 4.04 5.59
C GLN A 24 -1.72 4.03 4.60
N PRO A 25 -2.53 5.11 4.55
CA PRO A 25 -3.56 5.31 3.54
C PRO A 25 -3.00 5.18 2.12
N MET A 26 -3.82 4.68 1.21
CA MET A 26 -3.51 4.53 -0.20
C MET A 26 -4.61 5.14 -1.08
N TRP A 27 -4.31 5.30 -2.37
CA TRP A 27 -5.27 5.74 -3.38
C TRP A 27 -5.23 4.83 -4.61
N SER A 28 -6.34 4.74 -5.35
CA SER A 28 -6.42 3.94 -6.58
C SER A 28 -6.75 4.74 -7.85
N ALA A 29 -7.37 5.92 -7.71
CA ALA A 29 -7.87 6.70 -8.85
C ALA A 29 -7.10 8.02 -9.05
N ASP A 30 -7.04 8.86 -8.02
CA ASP A 30 -6.57 10.24 -8.17
C ASP A 30 -5.45 10.58 -7.15
N PRO A 31 -4.20 10.76 -7.61
CA PRO A 31 -3.09 11.14 -6.75
C PRO A 31 -3.16 12.60 -6.28
N ASP A 32 -3.77 13.50 -7.04
CA ASP A 32 -3.84 14.93 -6.75
C ASP A 32 -4.81 15.18 -5.60
N THR A 33 -6.02 14.60 -5.67
CA THR A 33 -6.98 14.65 -4.56
C THR A 33 -6.41 14.04 -3.28
N PHE A 34 -5.68 12.92 -3.40
CA PHE A 34 -5.02 12.29 -2.24
C PHE A 34 -3.91 13.18 -1.66
N ALA A 35 -3.09 13.77 -2.53
CA ALA A 35 -2.02 14.69 -2.15
C ALA A 35 -2.57 15.90 -1.39
N SER A 36 -3.62 16.55 -1.91
CA SER A 36 -4.31 17.66 -1.26
C SER A 36 -4.91 17.27 0.08
N ARG A 37 -5.62 16.12 0.16
CA ARG A 37 -6.25 15.64 1.39
C ARG A 37 -5.26 15.46 2.55
N TYR A 38 -4.05 14.99 2.25
CA TYR A 38 -3.04 14.67 3.26
C TYR A 38 -1.91 15.69 3.35
N GLY A 39 -1.98 16.79 2.60
CA GLY A 39 -0.96 17.85 2.61
C GLY A 39 0.42 17.37 2.15
N ILE A 40 0.49 16.45 1.19
CA ILE A 40 1.75 15.92 0.64
C ILE A 40 1.90 16.28 -0.83
N SER A 41 3.12 16.16 -1.37
CA SER A 41 3.32 16.33 -2.82
C SER A 41 2.75 15.16 -3.62
N VAL A 42 2.37 15.41 -4.88
CA VAL A 42 1.95 14.35 -5.83
C VAL A 42 3.03 13.27 -5.98
N ASN A 43 4.30 13.65 -5.93
CA ASN A 43 5.42 12.69 -5.99
C ASN A 43 5.46 11.77 -4.76
N GLN A 44 5.18 12.29 -3.56
CA GLN A 44 5.01 11.47 -2.36
C GLN A 44 3.75 10.60 -2.45
N ALA A 45 2.64 11.15 -2.95
CA ALA A 45 1.40 10.39 -3.15
C ALA A 45 1.62 9.18 -4.06
N ARG A 46 2.41 9.29 -5.13
CA ARG A 46 2.75 8.16 -6.03
C ARG A 46 3.39 6.97 -5.32
N LEU A 47 4.03 7.16 -4.17
CA LEU A 47 4.57 6.05 -3.35
C LEU A 47 3.46 5.23 -2.67
N LEU A 48 2.31 5.88 -2.41
CA LEU A 48 1.13 5.35 -1.73
C LEU A 48 0.03 4.89 -2.69
N GLN A 49 0.33 4.76 -3.99
CA GLN A 49 -0.60 4.16 -4.94
C GLN A 49 -0.89 2.71 -4.56
N ALA A 50 -2.16 2.33 -4.53
CA ALA A 50 -2.57 0.97 -4.24
C ALA A 50 -2.20 0.01 -5.37
N THR A 51 -1.59 -1.11 -5.01
CA THR A 51 -1.28 -2.24 -5.89
C THR A 51 -1.77 -3.54 -5.26
N ALA A 52 -2.01 -4.55 -6.10
CA ALA A 52 -2.25 -5.92 -5.64
C ALA A 52 -0.91 -6.62 -5.40
N GLU A 53 -0.78 -7.32 -4.27
CA GLU A 53 0.42 -8.04 -3.85
C GLU A 53 0.06 -9.48 -3.50
N HIS A 54 0.81 -10.42 -4.05
CA HIS A 54 0.66 -11.85 -3.75
C HIS A 54 1.51 -12.20 -2.51
N LEU A 55 0.91 -12.78 -1.48
CA LEU A 55 1.61 -13.15 -0.24
C LEU A 55 2.52 -14.37 -0.46
N ILE A 56 2.05 -15.37 -1.19
CA ILE A 56 2.79 -16.54 -1.66
C ILE A 56 3.06 -16.34 -3.15
N ALA A 57 4.32 -16.48 -3.57
CA ALA A 57 4.69 -16.32 -4.97
C ALA A 57 4.03 -17.45 -5.79
N GLN A 58 3.53 -17.12 -6.98
CA GLN A 58 2.89 -18.09 -7.87
C GLN A 58 3.82 -19.27 -8.21
N CYS A 59 5.14 -19.05 -8.20
CA CYS A 59 6.15 -20.08 -8.42
C CYS A 59 6.24 -21.13 -7.29
N ASP A 60 5.79 -20.80 -6.07
CA ASP A 60 5.76 -21.71 -4.92
C ASP A 60 4.37 -22.38 -4.75
N GLY A 61 3.53 -22.37 -5.80
CA GLY A 61 2.19 -22.98 -5.78
C GLY A 61 1.09 -22.09 -5.19
N GLY A 62 1.30 -20.77 -5.12
CA GLY A 62 0.27 -19.84 -4.66
C GLY A 62 -0.90 -19.73 -5.64
N ASP A 63 -2.06 -20.25 -5.26
CA ASP A 63 -3.30 -20.05 -5.99
C ASP A 63 -3.68 -18.56 -6.05
N ASN A 64 -4.43 -18.19 -7.10
CA ASN A 64 -5.03 -16.86 -7.28
C ASN A 64 -6.21 -16.62 -6.32
N ASP A 65 -6.29 -17.38 -5.23
CA ASP A 65 -7.31 -17.22 -4.22
C ASP A 65 -7.25 -15.80 -3.64
N ASP A 66 -8.43 -15.21 -3.47
CA ASP A 66 -8.64 -13.89 -2.88
C ASP A 66 -7.96 -13.74 -1.50
N THR A 67 -7.61 -14.85 -0.82
CA THR A 67 -6.90 -14.90 0.46
C THR A 67 -5.39 -14.67 0.34
N ASN A 68 -4.83 -14.89 -0.85
CA ASN A 68 -3.40 -14.75 -1.14
C ASN A 68 -3.06 -13.36 -1.72
N ILE A 69 -4.06 -12.54 -2.06
CA ILE A 69 -3.88 -11.22 -2.66
C ILE A 69 -4.28 -10.11 -1.69
N VAL A 70 -3.30 -9.30 -1.29
CA VAL A 70 -3.50 -8.13 -0.44
C VAL A 70 -3.28 -6.82 -1.20
N ALA A 71 -3.86 -5.73 -0.72
CA ALA A 71 -3.51 -4.40 -1.17
C ALA A 71 -2.25 -3.90 -0.43
N ALA A 72 -1.23 -3.52 -1.20
CA ALA A 72 -0.01 -2.91 -0.69
C ALA A 72 0.28 -1.61 -1.47
N CYS A 73 0.96 -0.66 -0.83
CA CYS A 73 1.38 0.53 -1.56
C CYS A 73 2.52 0.19 -2.52
N LYS A 74 2.58 0.92 -3.63
CA LYS A 74 3.61 0.77 -4.67
C LYS A 74 5.00 0.68 -4.07
N PHE A 75 5.36 1.55 -3.13
CA PHE A 75 6.68 1.52 -2.50
C PHE A 75 6.96 0.22 -1.74
N CYS A 76 6.03 -0.24 -0.90
CA CYS A 76 6.23 -1.46 -0.10
C CYS A 76 6.30 -2.70 -0.98
N ASN A 77 5.41 -2.78 -1.98
CA ASN A 77 5.35 -3.87 -2.94
C ASN A 77 6.67 -3.94 -3.76
N THR A 78 7.06 -2.84 -4.40
CA THR A 78 8.33 -2.76 -5.15
C THR A 78 9.54 -3.17 -4.30
N LYS A 79 9.65 -2.67 -3.05
CA LYS A 79 10.75 -3.05 -2.16
C LYS A 79 10.73 -4.53 -1.74
N ARG A 80 9.58 -5.20 -1.72
CA ARG A 80 9.49 -6.64 -1.48
C ARG A 80 9.99 -7.42 -2.70
N HIS A 81 9.52 -7.08 -3.90
CA HIS A 81 9.94 -7.75 -5.13
C HIS A 81 11.42 -7.60 -5.46
N HIS A 82 12.08 -6.50 -5.05
CA HIS A 82 13.53 -6.34 -5.21
C HIS A 82 14.37 -6.99 -4.10
N ALA A 83 13.76 -7.51 -3.03
CA ALA A 83 14.50 -8.20 -1.98
C ALA A 83 15.04 -9.55 -2.49
N ARG A 84 16.35 -9.77 -2.33
CA ARG A 84 17.00 -11.05 -2.57
C ARG A 84 17.78 -11.45 -1.31
N PRO A 85 17.51 -12.63 -0.71
CA PRO A 85 16.43 -13.57 -1.04
C PRO A 85 15.02 -12.96 -0.80
N ALA A 86 14.00 -13.58 -1.40
CA ALA A 86 12.62 -13.14 -1.22
C ALA A 86 12.22 -13.21 0.26
N ARG A 87 11.69 -12.10 0.81
CA ARG A 87 11.23 -12.07 2.20
C ARG A 87 9.82 -12.62 2.30
N SER A 88 9.58 -13.45 3.32
CA SER A 88 8.23 -13.79 3.72
C SER A 88 7.43 -12.50 4.02
N PRO A 89 6.10 -12.49 3.80
CA PRO A 89 5.28 -11.32 4.09
C PRO A 89 5.43 -10.81 5.52
N SER A 90 5.55 -11.72 6.51
CA SER A 90 5.71 -11.37 7.92
C SER A 90 7.06 -10.70 8.21
N ALA A 91 8.16 -11.22 7.65
CA ALA A 91 9.48 -10.62 7.78
C ALA A 91 9.56 -9.24 7.12
N HIS A 92 8.94 -9.09 5.93
CA HIS A 92 8.84 -7.80 5.26
C HIS A 92 8.01 -6.80 6.07
N SER A 93 6.86 -7.23 6.61
CA SER A 93 6.00 -6.39 7.47
C SER A 93 6.76 -5.84 8.67
N ARG A 94 7.51 -6.69 9.39
CA ARG A 94 8.30 -6.29 10.56
C ARG A 94 9.35 -5.23 10.18
N ARG A 95 10.07 -5.46 9.08
CA ARG A 95 11.08 -4.51 8.58
C ARG A 95 10.47 -3.18 8.16
N VAL A 96 9.35 -3.21 7.43
CA VAL A 96 8.62 -2.02 6.99
C VAL A 96 8.22 -1.19 8.20
N ARG A 97 7.58 -1.79 9.20
CA ARG A 97 7.12 -1.09 10.41
C ARG A 97 8.27 -0.51 11.22
N ALA A 98 9.36 -1.25 11.42
CA ALA A 98 10.55 -0.73 12.12
C ALA A 98 11.20 0.46 11.39
N ARG A 99 11.30 0.41 10.06
CA ARG A 99 11.85 1.52 9.28
C ARG A 99 10.90 2.72 9.20
N LEU A 100 9.60 2.47 9.13
CA LEU A 100 8.59 3.53 9.20
C LEU A 100 8.61 4.23 10.56
N ALA A 101 8.76 3.45 11.64
CA ALA A 101 8.90 3.90 13.02
C ALA A 101 10.13 4.82 13.23
N SER A 102 11.14 4.75 12.36
CA SER A 102 12.32 5.62 12.38
C SER A 102 12.36 6.66 11.24
N GLY A 103 11.28 6.77 10.44
CA GLY A 103 11.24 7.68 9.27
C GLY A 103 12.07 7.21 8.07
N LYS A 104 12.76 6.07 8.17
CA LYS A 104 13.73 5.54 7.18
C LYS A 104 13.11 4.59 6.14
N TRP A 105 11.80 4.69 5.91
CA TRP A 105 11.08 3.92 4.88
C TRP A 105 10.78 4.78 3.65
N HIS A 106 9.53 5.18 3.42
CA HIS A 106 9.16 6.22 2.44
C HIS A 106 9.01 7.61 3.08
N GLY A 107 9.25 7.75 4.39
CA GLY A 107 9.22 9.04 5.10
C GLY A 107 7.82 9.63 5.36
N LEU A 108 6.75 8.91 4.99
CA LEU A 108 5.38 9.40 5.15
C LEU A 108 4.70 8.74 6.35
N ARG A 109 4.16 9.55 7.26
CA ARG A 109 3.22 9.13 8.30
C ARG A 109 1.98 9.99 8.19
N LEU A 110 0.98 9.46 7.51
CA LEU A 110 -0.29 10.12 7.35
C LEU A 110 -1.18 9.68 8.50
N HIS A 111 -1.68 10.64 9.26
CA HIS A 111 -2.70 10.38 10.26
C HIS A 111 -4.04 10.20 9.55
N SER A 112 -4.93 9.38 10.11
CA SER A 112 -6.31 9.37 9.64
C SER A 112 -6.85 10.77 9.88
N VAL A 113 -7.17 11.49 8.80
CA VAL A 113 -7.86 12.76 8.92
C VAL A 113 -9.28 12.43 9.39
N ASP A 114 -9.51 12.57 10.70
CA ASP A 114 -10.85 12.54 11.25
C ASP A 114 -11.65 13.60 10.49
N THR A 115 -12.74 13.18 9.85
CA THR A 115 -13.61 14.02 9.02
C THR A 115 -14.42 15.04 9.82
N ARG A 116 -13.91 15.51 10.97
CA ARG A 116 -14.47 16.65 11.67
C ARG A 116 -13.93 17.91 11.03
N ALA A 117 -14.68 18.37 10.02
CA ALA A 117 -14.58 19.70 9.44
C ALA A 117 -14.44 20.76 10.55
N PRO A 118 -13.76 21.90 10.27
CA PRO A 118 -13.70 23.00 11.21
C PRO A 118 -15.13 23.47 11.50
N SER A 119 -15.53 23.46 12.77
CA SER A 119 -16.66 24.29 13.21
C SER A 119 -16.23 25.73 12.98
N ILE A 120 -16.93 26.37 12.05
CA ILE A 120 -16.92 27.80 11.76
C ILE A 120 -17.21 28.60 13.04
#